data_AF-A0A117NLP7-F1
#
_entry.id   AF-A0A117NLP7-F1
#
_cell.length_a   1.000
_cell.length_b   1.000
_cell.length_c   1.000
_cell.angle_alpha   90.00
_cell.angle_beta   90.00
_cell.angle_gamma   90.00
#
_symmetry.space_group_name_H-M   'P 1'
#
loop_
_entity.id
_entity.type
_entity.pdbx_description
1 polymer ?
#
loop_
_entity_poly.entity_id
_entity_poly.type
_entity_poly.pdbx_seq_one_letter_code
_entity_poly.pdbx_strand_id
1 'polypeptide(L)'
;MISEKEFLARLPRSVSHWLGYRENAPKPPAKYLVHFWSFIAAFCGLCVVQAIFNYSTYFIERGVPGLVASFGASAVLVYGSIEAPLAQPRALIGGHFLSALVGICITKLFSLMPNEEKFNSLRWLAASLSSAVAIVVMQITETTHPPAGATALLPAVDEAIWALSWYYLPVVLLSSTMILVVALIINNIQRRYPVFWISPPAAKPVLPQASK
;
A
#
# COMPACT_ATOMS: atom_id res chain seq x y z
N MET A 1 3.21 6.66 27.10
CA MET A 1 3.59 6.34 25.70
C MET A 1 3.78 7.68 24.99
N ILE A 2 4.96 7.95 24.42
CA ILE A 2 5.22 9.20 23.68
C ILE A 2 4.31 9.20 22.44
N SER A 3 3.64 10.32 22.14
CA SER A 3 2.78 10.37 20.95
C SER A 3 3.63 10.38 19.66
N GLU A 4 3.08 9.87 18.56
CA GLU A 4 3.77 9.86 17.25
C GLU A 4 4.30 11.26 16.88
N LYS A 5 3.49 12.30 17.12
CA LYS A 5 3.85 13.69 16.86
C LYS A 5 5.03 14.16 17.72
N GLU A 6 5.05 13.80 19.00
CA GLU A 6 6.16 14.13 19.91
C GLU A 6 7.45 13.40 19.52
N PHE A 7 7.34 12.13 19.10
CA PHE A 7 8.49 11.38 18.62
C PHE A 7 9.12 12.05 17.39
N LEU A 8 8.29 12.36 16.38
CA LEU A 8 8.76 13.01 15.16
C LEU A 8 9.32 14.42 15.41
N ALA A 9 8.80 15.15 16.40
CA ALA A 9 9.29 16.47 16.80
C ALA A 9 10.72 16.43 17.39
N ARG A 10 11.16 15.29 17.93
CA ARG A 10 12.51 15.12 18.50
C ARG A 10 13.58 14.81 17.45
N LEU A 11 13.18 14.41 16.23
CA LEU A 11 14.12 14.09 15.16
C LEU A 11 14.70 15.39 14.53
N PRO A 12 15.91 15.33 13.93
CA PRO A 12 16.46 16.45 13.18
C PRO A 12 15.47 16.94 12.11
N ARG A 13 15.37 18.26 11.93
CA ARG A 13 14.37 18.91 11.05
C ARG A 13 14.38 18.36 9.62
N SER A 14 15.57 18.04 9.09
CA SER A 14 15.70 17.44 7.76
C SER A 14 14.96 16.09 7.71
N VAL A 15 15.20 15.20 8.67
CA VAL A 15 14.58 13.86 8.72
C VAL A 15 13.09 13.95 9.00
N SER A 16 12.68 14.72 10.02
CA SER A 16 11.27 14.81 10.41
C SER A 16 10.40 15.40 9.30
N HIS A 17 10.94 16.34 8.50
CA HIS A 17 10.25 16.88 7.33
C HIS A 17 9.88 15.80 6.30
N TRP A 18 10.82 14.92 5.94
CA TRP A 18 10.55 13.83 4.98
C TRP A 18 9.69 12.71 5.57
N LEU A 19 9.54 12.64 6.89
CA LEU A 19 8.61 11.75 7.58
C LEU A 19 7.22 12.39 7.81
N GLY A 20 6.95 13.53 7.16
CA GLY A 20 5.64 14.18 7.18
C GLY A 20 5.39 15.10 8.39
N TYR A 21 6.37 15.28 9.27
CA TYR A 21 6.23 16.21 10.40
C TYR A 21 6.20 17.66 9.91
N ARG A 22 5.20 18.41 10.37
CA ARG A 22 5.12 19.86 10.24
C ARG A 22 4.57 20.40 11.56
N GLU A 23 5.16 21.49 12.07
CA GLU A 23 4.67 22.17 13.27
C GLU A 23 3.21 22.64 13.06
N ASN A 24 2.95 23.21 11.88
CA ASN A 24 1.63 23.65 11.42
C ASN A 24 1.23 22.93 10.13
N ALA A 25 -0.06 22.73 9.91
CA ALA A 25 -0.55 22.18 8.65
C ALA A 25 -0.15 23.13 7.49
N PRO A 26 0.54 22.64 6.45
CA PRO A 26 0.92 23.48 5.32
C PRO A 26 -0.32 23.93 4.56
N LYS A 27 -0.24 25.11 3.92
CA LYS A 27 -1.30 25.56 3.02
C LYS A 27 -1.39 24.59 1.84
N PRO A 28 -2.59 24.16 1.43
CA PRO A 28 -2.74 23.29 0.28
C PRO A 28 -2.22 24.03 -0.97
N PRO A 29 -1.36 23.41 -1.79
CA PRO A 29 -0.88 24.02 -3.01
C PRO A 29 -2.01 24.14 -4.04
N ALA A 30 -1.80 24.97 -5.06
CA ALA A 30 -2.75 25.13 -6.15
C ALA A 30 -3.02 23.78 -6.86
N LYS A 31 -4.25 23.58 -7.35
CA LYS A 31 -4.69 22.30 -7.95
C LYS A 31 -3.78 21.79 -9.06
N TYR A 32 -3.29 22.67 -9.94
CA TYR A 32 -2.37 22.27 -11.01
C TYR A 32 -1.04 21.73 -10.48
N LEU A 33 -0.51 22.27 -9.37
CA LEU A 33 0.67 21.73 -8.70
C LEU A 33 0.37 20.37 -8.08
N VAL A 34 -0.83 20.18 -7.52
CA VAL A 34 -1.25 18.85 -7.04
C VAL A 34 -1.25 17.85 -8.19
N HIS A 35 -1.86 18.17 -9.32
CA HIS A 35 -1.86 17.29 -10.50
C HIS A 35 -0.45 17.00 -11.01
N PHE A 36 0.40 18.02 -11.10
CA PHE A 36 1.79 17.90 -11.52
C PHE A 36 2.56 16.95 -10.59
N TRP A 37 2.52 17.17 -9.27
CA TRP A 37 3.22 16.30 -8.33
C TRP A 37 2.64 14.90 -8.25
N SER A 38 1.32 14.73 -8.39
CA SER A 38 0.71 13.40 -8.49
C SER A 38 1.21 12.64 -9.71
N PHE A 39 1.33 13.32 -10.86
CA PHE A 39 1.91 12.73 -12.08
C PHE A 39 3.38 12.32 -11.85
N ILE A 40 4.22 13.24 -11.39
CA ILE A 40 5.65 12.97 -11.16
C ILE A 40 5.84 11.83 -10.15
N ALA A 41 5.09 11.84 -9.04
CA ALA A 41 5.19 10.81 -8.02
C ALA A 41 4.72 9.43 -8.52
N ALA A 42 3.60 9.37 -9.24
CA ALA A 42 3.10 8.12 -9.80
C ALA A 42 4.03 7.55 -10.88
N PHE A 43 4.50 8.40 -11.78
CA PHE A 43 5.46 7.99 -12.81
C PHE A 43 6.75 7.46 -12.18
N CYS A 44 7.39 8.24 -11.31
CA CYS A 44 8.63 7.82 -10.64
C CYS A 44 8.42 6.56 -9.79
N GLY A 45 7.32 6.48 -9.03
CA GLY A 45 7.02 5.36 -8.15
C GLY A 45 6.87 4.05 -8.91
N LEU A 46 6.03 4.05 -9.95
CA LEU A 46 5.82 2.88 -10.79
C LEU A 46 7.06 2.53 -11.62
N CYS A 47 7.82 3.53 -12.09
CA CYS A 47 9.09 3.31 -12.79
C CYS A 47 10.14 2.66 -11.89
N VAL A 48 10.26 3.06 -10.62
CA VAL A 48 11.23 2.44 -9.69
C VAL A 48 10.91 0.96 -9.47
N VAL A 49 9.66 0.62 -9.21
CA VAL A 49 9.23 -0.79 -9.04
C VAL A 49 9.54 -1.59 -10.30
N GLN A 50 9.10 -1.10 -11.46
CA GLN A 50 9.31 -1.78 -12.74
C GLN A 50 10.78 -1.85 -13.13
N ALA A 51 11.58 -0.82 -12.88
CA ALA A 51 13.00 -0.82 -13.19
C ALA A 51 13.72 -1.92 -12.39
N ILE A 52 13.41 -2.04 -11.11
CA ILE A 52 14.03 -3.04 -10.24
C ILE A 52 13.62 -4.46 -10.65
N PHE A 53 12.34 -4.72 -10.94
CA PHE A 53 11.89 -6.07 -11.27
C PHE A 53 12.14 -6.49 -12.72
N ASN A 54 12.10 -5.57 -13.70
CA ASN A 54 12.31 -5.90 -15.11
C ASN A 54 13.78 -5.89 -15.55
N TYR A 55 14.69 -5.24 -14.81
CA TYR A 55 16.10 -5.14 -15.20
C TYR A 55 17.09 -5.79 -14.22
N SER A 56 16.62 -6.26 -13.06
CA SER A 56 17.47 -7.06 -12.17
C SER A 56 17.40 -8.54 -12.55
N THR A 57 18.54 -9.11 -12.96
CA THR A 57 18.68 -10.54 -13.26
C THR A 57 18.14 -11.41 -12.13
N TYR A 58 18.38 -11.00 -10.88
CA TYR A 58 17.91 -11.72 -9.68
C TYR A 58 16.39 -11.92 -9.62
N PHE A 59 15.61 -10.91 -10.03
CA PHE A 59 14.14 -10.97 -10.01
C PHE A 59 13.58 -11.63 -11.27
N ILE A 60 14.20 -11.37 -12.42
CA ILE A 60 13.82 -11.98 -13.71
C ILE A 60 13.95 -13.50 -13.64
N GLU A 61 15.07 -14.03 -13.14
CA GLU A 61 15.31 -15.47 -13.00
C GLU A 61 14.31 -16.16 -12.06
N ARG A 62 13.68 -15.41 -11.14
CA ARG A 62 12.65 -15.91 -10.22
C ARG A 62 11.24 -15.75 -10.76
N GLY A 63 11.07 -15.21 -11.97
CA GLY A 63 9.76 -14.98 -12.57
C GLY A 63 8.92 -13.92 -11.84
N VAL A 64 9.55 -12.98 -11.12
CA VAL A 64 8.81 -11.90 -10.46
C VAL A 64 8.26 -10.96 -11.52
N PRO A 65 6.94 -10.71 -11.57
CA PRO A 65 6.37 -9.80 -12.55
C PRO A 65 6.85 -8.36 -12.30
N GLY A 66 7.09 -7.62 -13.38
CA GLY A 66 7.59 -6.24 -13.32
C GLY A 66 6.75 -5.30 -12.47
N LEU A 67 5.43 -5.49 -12.47
CA LEU A 67 4.50 -4.75 -11.63
C LEU A 67 3.26 -5.58 -11.35
N VAL A 68 2.92 -5.70 -10.06
CA VAL A 68 1.62 -6.23 -9.66
C VAL A 68 0.57 -5.14 -9.80
N ALA A 69 -0.52 -5.41 -10.52
CA ALA A 69 -1.54 -4.41 -10.87
C ALA A 69 -2.12 -3.66 -9.66
N SER A 70 -2.18 -4.30 -8.48
CA SER A 70 -2.60 -3.65 -7.24
C SER A 70 -1.77 -2.40 -6.91
N PHE A 71 -0.46 -2.39 -7.17
CA PHE A 71 0.37 -1.21 -6.92
C PHE A 71 0.08 -0.04 -7.85
N GLY A 72 -0.49 -0.29 -9.03
CA GLY A 72 -1.04 0.77 -9.89
C GLY A 72 -2.19 1.50 -9.20
N ALA A 73 -3.09 0.77 -8.53
CA ALA A 73 -4.15 1.36 -7.73
C ALA A 73 -3.63 2.00 -6.43
N SER A 74 -2.58 1.44 -5.80
CA SER A 74 -1.91 2.06 -4.65
C SER A 74 -1.29 3.41 -5.02
N ALA A 75 -0.72 3.54 -6.22
CA ALA A 75 -0.19 4.80 -6.73
C ALA A 75 -1.27 5.90 -6.80
N VAL A 76 -2.51 5.56 -7.19
CA VAL A 76 -3.64 6.52 -7.20
C VAL A 76 -3.89 7.08 -5.80
N LEU A 77 -3.89 6.24 -4.76
CA LEU A 77 -4.10 6.69 -3.40
C LEU A 77 -2.89 7.44 -2.83
N VAL A 78 -1.71 6.83 -2.90
CA VAL A 78 -0.49 7.30 -2.22
C VAL A 78 0.12 8.54 -2.88
N TYR A 79 -0.14 8.77 -4.16
CA TYR A 79 0.37 9.94 -4.88
C TYR A 79 -0.72 10.95 -5.25
N GLY A 80 -1.94 10.49 -5.50
CA GLY A 80 -3.09 11.31 -5.88
C GLY A 80 -3.93 11.82 -4.71
N SER A 81 -4.15 10.97 -3.70
CA SER A 81 -5.03 11.23 -2.55
C SER A 81 -4.28 11.15 -1.22
N ILE A 82 -3.16 11.88 -1.14
CA ILE A 82 -2.14 11.77 -0.08
C ILE A 82 -2.66 12.03 1.34
N GLU A 83 -3.80 12.70 1.49
CA GLU A 83 -4.43 13.01 2.78
C GLU A 83 -5.40 11.92 3.24
N ALA A 84 -5.79 10.99 2.35
CA ALA A 84 -6.74 9.94 2.67
C ALA A 84 -6.15 8.99 3.73
N PRO A 85 -6.91 8.59 4.76
CA PRO A 85 -6.46 7.59 5.74
C PRO A 85 -5.99 6.29 5.10
N LEU A 86 -6.67 5.86 4.03
CA LEU A 86 -6.36 4.63 3.28
C LEU A 86 -5.06 4.72 2.47
N ALA A 87 -4.50 5.92 2.29
CA ALA A 87 -3.23 6.16 1.60
C ALA A 87 -2.03 6.21 2.54
N GLN A 88 -2.24 6.16 3.87
CA GLN A 88 -1.16 6.32 4.84
C GLN A 88 -0.28 5.05 4.97
N PRO A 89 0.95 5.16 5.52
CA PRO A 89 1.94 4.09 5.48
C PRO A 89 1.48 2.77 6.12
N ARG A 90 0.77 2.83 7.26
CA ARG A 90 0.21 1.62 7.90
C ARG A 90 -0.76 0.89 7.00
N ALA A 91 -1.65 1.62 6.31
CA ALA A 91 -2.59 1.02 5.37
C ALA A 91 -1.85 0.43 4.16
N LEU A 92 -0.93 1.18 3.54
CA LEU A 92 -0.14 0.73 2.40
C LEU A 92 0.65 -0.55 2.72
N ILE A 93 1.53 -0.51 3.71
CA ILE A 93 2.43 -1.65 4.01
C ILE A 93 1.64 -2.80 4.63
N GLY A 94 0.88 -2.52 5.70
CA GLY A 94 0.15 -3.53 6.46
C GLY A 94 -0.96 -4.17 5.65
N GLY A 95 -1.73 -3.37 4.91
CA GLY A 95 -2.83 -3.86 4.09
C GLY A 95 -2.33 -4.83 3.03
N HIS A 96 -1.30 -4.46 2.27
CA HIS A 96 -0.70 -5.33 1.25
C HIS A 96 -0.10 -6.60 1.85
N PHE A 97 0.71 -6.49 2.90
CA PHE A 97 1.40 -7.64 3.49
C PHE A 97 0.42 -8.67 4.07
N LEU A 98 -0.55 -8.22 4.89
CA LEU A 98 -1.57 -9.10 5.47
C LEU A 98 -2.45 -9.73 4.40
N SER A 99 -2.83 -8.96 3.38
CA SER A 99 -3.61 -9.46 2.24
C SER A 99 -2.86 -10.54 1.45
N ALA A 100 -1.56 -10.31 1.17
CA ALA A 100 -0.73 -11.31 0.49
C ALA A 100 -0.58 -12.60 1.31
N LEU A 101 -0.42 -12.48 2.64
CA LEU A 101 -0.35 -13.63 3.55
C LEU A 101 -1.65 -14.44 3.54
N VAL A 102 -2.79 -13.77 3.70
CA VAL A 102 -4.12 -14.39 3.62
C VAL A 102 -4.31 -15.10 2.28
N GLY A 103 -3.98 -14.42 1.19
CA GLY A 103 -4.10 -14.94 -0.18
C GLY A 103 -3.29 -16.21 -0.42
N ILE A 104 -2.02 -16.22 -0.02
CA ILE A 104 -1.16 -17.40 -0.14
C ILE A 104 -1.67 -18.53 0.73
N CYS A 105 -2.04 -18.28 1.98
CA CYS A 105 -2.57 -19.30 2.88
C CYS A 105 -3.82 -19.98 2.32
N ILE A 106 -4.82 -19.19 1.90
CA ILE A 106 -6.08 -19.73 1.36
C ILE A 106 -5.83 -20.49 0.05
N THR A 107 -5.05 -19.92 -0.87
CA THR A 107 -4.75 -20.59 -2.14
C THR A 107 -3.98 -21.90 -1.92
N LYS A 108 -3.01 -21.92 -0.99
CA LYS A 108 -2.29 -23.13 -0.57
C LYS A 108 -3.23 -24.18 0.02
N LEU A 109 -4.18 -23.79 0.87
CA LEU A 109 -5.18 -24.72 1.42
C LEU A 109 -6.02 -25.35 0.31
N PHE A 110 -6.44 -24.58 -0.68
CA PHE A 110 -7.13 -25.11 -1.86
C PHE A 110 -6.24 -26.04 -2.70
N SER A 111 -4.94 -25.76 -2.80
CA SER A 111 -4.00 -26.63 -3.53
C SER A 111 -3.75 -28.00 -2.87
N LEU A 112 -4.19 -28.21 -1.62
CA LEU A 112 -4.12 -29.52 -0.95
C LEU A 112 -5.23 -30.49 -1.41
N MET A 113 -6.11 -30.07 -2.31
CA MET A 113 -7.13 -30.95 -2.86
C MET A 113 -6.51 -32.13 -3.64
N PRO A 114 -7.17 -33.30 -3.68
CA PRO A 114 -6.56 -34.53 -4.22
C PRO A 114 -6.24 -34.50 -5.72
N ASN A 115 -6.86 -33.60 -6.49
CA ASN A 115 -6.70 -33.50 -7.93
C ASN A 115 -6.44 -32.03 -8.33
N GLU A 116 -5.40 -31.79 -9.12
CA GLU A 116 -5.06 -30.48 -9.68
C GLU A 116 -6.19 -29.89 -10.53
N GLU A 117 -6.94 -30.71 -11.26
CA GLU A 117 -8.10 -30.26 -12.04
C GLU A 117 -9.18 -29.65 -11.13
N LYS A 118 -9.36 -30.22 -9.94
CA LYS A 118 -10.31 -29.71 -8.94
C LYS A 118 -9.81 -28.41 -8.31
N PHE A 119 -8.50 -28.30 -8.08
CA PHE A 119 -7.89 -27.03 -7.66
C PHE A 119 -8.11 -25.93 -8.69
N ASN A 120 -7.78 -26.21 -9.95
CA ASN A 120 -7.94 -25.25 -11.04
C ASN A 120 -9.40 -24.83 -11.25
N SER A 121 -10.36 -25.75 -11.16
CA SER A 121 -11.78 -25.41 -11.29
C SER A 121 -12.35 -24.60 -10.11
N LEU A 122 -11.68 -24.59 -8.95
CA LEU A 122 -12.10 -23.85 -7.75
C LEU A 122 -11.21 -22.64 -7.41
N ARG A 123 -10.23 -22.31 -8.26
CA ARG A 123 -9.35 -21.14 -8.04
C ARG A 123 -10.10 -19.82 -7.93
N TRP A 124 -11.17 -19.63 -8.69
CA TRP A 124 -12.02 -18.45 -8.59
C TRP A 124 -12.67 -18.30 -7.19
N LEU A 125 -12.98 -19.42 -6.54
CA LEU A 125 -13.54 -19.42 -5.18
C LEU A 125 -12.46 -19.10 -4.16
N ALA A 126 -11.25 -19.67 -4.31
CA ALA A 126 -10.10 -19.32 -3.47
C ALA A 126 -9.76 -17.83 -3.57
N ALA A 127 -9.79 -17.25 -4.77
CA ALA A 127 -9.58 -15.82 -5.03
C ALA A 127 -10.62 -14.95 -4.30
N SER A 128 -11.89 -15.32 -4.40
CA SER A 128 -13.01 -14.61 -3.79
C SER A 128 -12.95 -14.68 -2.26
N LEU A 129 -12.69 -15.87 -1.72
CA LEU A 129 -12.53 -16.10 -0.28
C LEU A 129 -11.32 -15.33 0.26
N SER A 130 -10.19 -15.34 -0.46
CA SER A 130 -8.99 -14.59 -0.09
C SER A 130 -9.27 -13.10 0.04
N SER A 131 -9.97 -12.51 -0.92
CA SER A 131 -10.37 -11.09 -0.87
C SER A 131 -11.27 -10.79 0.31
N ALA A 132 -12.33 -11.60 0.51
CA ALA A 132 -13.30 -11.39 1.58
C ALA A 132 -12.64 -11.46 2.96
N VAL A 133 -11.79 -12.47 3.18
CA VAL A 133 -11.04 -12.62 4.45
C VAL A 133 -10.04 -11.48 4.61
N ALA A 134 -9.32 -11.09 3.56
CA ALA A 134 -8.37 -9.99 3.62
C ALA A 134 -9.04 -8.65 3.97
N ILE A 135 -10.25 -8.38 3.45
CA ILE A 135 -11.05 -7.20 3.81
C ILE A 135 -11.31 -7.18 5.32
N VAL A 136 -11.79 -8.28 5.88
CA VAL A 136 -12.08 -8.38 7.33
C VAL A 136 -10.81 -8.26 8.16
N VAL A 137 -9.72 -8.92 7.75
CA VAL A 137 -8.41 -8.81 8.43
C VAL A 137 -7.91 -7.37 8.43
N MET A 138 -8.03 -6.66 7.31
CA MET A 138 -7.66 -5.25 7.22
C MET A 138 -8.54 -4.35 8.09
N GLN A 139 -9.84 -4.64 8.19
CA GLN A 139 -10.75 -3.92 9.09
C GLN A 139 -10.36 -4.11 10.55
N ILE A 140 -10.12 -5.36 10.98
CA ILE A 140 -9.73 -5.70 12.36
C ILE A 140 -8.39 -5.06 12.73
N THR A 141 -7.43 -5.06 11.80
CA THR A 141 -6.07 -4.53 12.04
C THR A 141 -5.93 -3.03 11.74
N GLU A 142 -7.02 -2.37 11.31
CA GLU A 142 -7.04 -0.97 10.86
C GLU A 142 -6.00 -0.67 9.77
N THR A 143 -5.79 -1.62 8.86
CA THR A 143 -4.84 -1.52 7.74
C THR A 143 -5.53 -1.43 6.38
N THR A 144 -6.83 -1.10 6.36
CA THR A 144 -7.63 -1.03 5.13
C THR A 144 -6.95 -0.21 4.04
N HIS A 145 -6.55 -0.92 2.98
CA HIS A 145 -5.99 -0.36 1.77
C HIS A 145 -6.68 -1.07 0.59
N PRO A 146 -7.67 -0.46 -0.06
CA PRO A 146 -8.47 -1.13 -1.08
C PRO A 146 -7.67 -1.88 -2.18
N PRO A 147 -6.52 -1.36 -2.68
CA PRO A 147 -5.65 -2.09 -3.61
C PRO A 147 -5.13 -3.43 -3.08
N ALA A 148 -4.99 -3.58 -1.76
CA ALA A 148 -4.55 -4.81 -1.14
C ALA A 148 -5.58 -5.95 -1.26
N GLY A 149 -6.87 -5.65 -1.45
CA GLY A 149 -7.86 -6.68 -1.78
C GLY A 149 -7.49 -7.46 -3.04
N ALA A 150 -7.02 -6.77 -4.09
CA ALA A 150 -6.47 -7.41 -5.28
C ALA A 150 -5.17 -8.17 -4.98
N THR A 151 -4.36 -7.71 -4.03
CA THR A 151 -3.14 -8.40 -3.60
C THR A 151 -3.43 -9.78 -2.98
N ALA A 152 -4.56 -9.93 -2.28
CA ALA A 152 -4.98 -11.18 -1.67
C ALA A 152 -5.44 -12.23 -2.70
N LEU A 153 -6.12 -11.82 -3.77
CA LEU A 153 -6.67 -12.78 -4.74
C LEU A 153 -5.67 -13.25 -5.79
N LEU A 154 -4.59 -12.48 -6.02
CA LEU A 154 -3.61 -12.75 -7.07
C LEU A 154 -2.99 -14.15 -7.05
N PRO A 155 -2.58 -14.72 -5.91
CA PRO A 155 -2.07 -16.09 -5.87
C PRO A 155 -3.02 -17.14 -6.46
N ALA A 156 -4.33 -16.89 -6.43
CA ALA A 156 -5.33 -17.80 -6.97
C ALA A 156 -5.64 -17.57 -8.45
N VAL A 157 -5.38 -16.38 -9.01
CA VAL A 157 -5.79 -16.01 -10.39
C VAL A 157 -4.62 -15.82 -11.35
N ASP A 158 -3.42 -15.58 -10.86
CA ASP A 158 -2.22 -15.32 -11.67
C ASP A 158 -1.18 -16.42 -11.41
N GLU A 159 -0.85 -17.18 -12.45
CA GLU A 159 0.10 -18.29 -12.36
C GLU A 159 1.52 -17.83 -12.03
N ALA A 160 1.95 -16.65 -12.52
CA ALA A 160 3.27 -16.13 -12.21
C ALA A 160 3.36 -15.80 -10.71
N ILE A 161 2.31 -15.19 -10.15
CA ILE A 161 2.22 -14.93 -8.70
C ILE A 161 2.13 -16.22 -7.90
N TRP A 162 1.34 -17.20 -8.37
CA TRP A 162 1.26 -18.50 -7.73
C TRP A 162 2.61 -19.21 -7.66
N ALA A 163 3.38 -19.16 -8.75
CA ALA A 163 4.72 -19.76 -8.84
C ALA A 163 5.71 -19.14 -7.84
N LEU A 164 5.57 -17.86 -7.48
CA LEU A 164 6.37 -17.24 -6.41
C LEU A 164 6.12 -17.89 -5.04
N SER A 165 4.92 -18.45 -4.82
CA SER A 165 4.53 -19.07 -3.56
C SER A 165 4.86 -18.15 -2.36
N TRP A 166 5.57 -18.63 -1.34
CA TRP A 166 5.94 -17.83 -0.17
C TRP A 166 6.85 -16.64 -0.50
N TYR A 167 7.56 -16.68 -1.63
CA TYR A 167 8.39 -15.57 -2.10
C TYR A 167 7.57 -14.34 -2.52
N TYR A 168 6.25 -14.49 -2.71
CA TYR A 168 5.34 -13.37 -2.94
C TYR A 168 5.34 -12.36 -1.78
N LEU A 169 5.48 -12.81 -0.53
CA LEU A 169 5.48 -11.93 0.65
C LEU A 169 6.61 -10.88 0.63
N PRO A 170 7.90 -11.25 0.50
CA PRO A 170 8.96 -10.27 0.40
C PRO A 170 8.86 -9.40 -0.86
N VAL A 171 8.33 -9.92 -1.99
CA VAL A 171 8.09 -9.12 -3.21
C VAL A 171 7.06 -8.01 -2.96
N VAL A 172 5.94 -8.34 -2.31
CA VAL A 172 4.89 -7.36 -1.94
C VAL A 172 5.40 -6.35 -0.93
N LEU A 173 6.17 -6.80 0.07
CA LEU A 173 6.77 -5.90 1.07
C LEU A 173 7.78 -4.94 0.43
N LEU A 174 8.64 -5.43 -0.47
CA LEU A 174 9.58 -4.61 -1.20
C LEU A 174 8.85 -3.60 -2.09
N SER A 175 7.84 -4.03 -2.85
CA SER A 175 7.04 -3.17 -3.73
C SER A 175 6.35 -2.04 -2.97
N SER A 176 5.66 -2.37 -1.87
CA SER A 176 4.97 -1.38 -1.04
C SER A 176 5.97 -0.41 -0.36
N THR A 177 7.16 -0.90 0.01
CA THR A 177 8.24 -0.05 0.55
C THR A 177 8.79 0.90 -0.52
N MET A 178 9.03 0.45 -1.75
CA MET A 178 9.48 1.32 -2.84
C MET A 178 8.46 2.42 -3.14
N ILE A 179 7.17 2.07 -3.21
CA ILE A 179 6.09 3.04 -3.37
C ILE A 179 6.08 4.07 -2.23
N LEU A 180 6.22 3.61 -0.99
CA LEU A 180 6.28 4.46 0.19
C LEU A 180 7.48 5.41 0.16
N VAL A 181 8.68 4.92 -0.15
CA VAL A 181 9.90 5.74 -0.22
C VAL A 181 9.75 6.87 -1.23
N VAL A 182 9.24 6.55 -2.43
CA VAL A 182 8.98 7.58 -3.45
C VAL A 182 7.93 8.58 -2.97
N ALA A 183 6.90 8.12 -2.24
CA ALA A 183 5.88 9.00 -1.66
C ALA A 183 6.49 9.96 -0.63
N LEU A 184 7.33 9.46 0.28
CA LEU A 184 8.01 10.26 1.28
C LEU A 184 8.91 11.32 0.63
N ILE A 185 9.58 10.99 -0.47
CA ILE A 185 10.40 11.96 -1.19
C ILE A 185 9.49 12.95 -1.93
N ILE A 186 8.78 12.53 -2.96
CA ILE A 186 8.16 13.47 -3.90
C ILE A 186 7.00 14.25 -3.25
N ASN A 187 6.22 13.62 -2.36
CA ASN A 187 5.11 14.31 -1.71
C ASN A 187 5.57 15.29 -0.63
N ASN A 188 6.82 15.28 -0.15
CA ASN A 188 7.30 16.27 0.82
C ASN A 188 8.03 17.46 0.20
N ILE A 189 8.15 17.54 -1.13
CA ILE A 189 8.79 18.68 -1.81
C ILE A 189 7.93 19.95 -1.64
N GLN A 190 6.64 19.88 -2.00
CA GLN A 190 5.68 20.99 -1.85
C GLN A 190 4.37 20.58 -1.17
N ARG A 191 4.20 19.30 -0.83
CA ARG A 191 3.03 18.78 -0.10
C ARG A 191 3.50 18.22 1.26
N ARG A 192 2.63 17.47 1.93
CA ARG A 192 2.94 16.78 3.18
C ARG A 192 2.45 15.35 3.11
N TYR A 193 3.36 14.40 3.34
CA TYR A 193 3.03 12.99 3.47
C TYR A 193 4.05 12.29 4.38
N PRO A 194 3.64 11.34 5.22
CA PRO A 194 2.26 11.06 5.56
C PRO A 194 1.62 12.16 6.40
N VAL A 195 0.30 12.11 6.54
CA VAL A 195 -0.44 12.89 7.55
C VAL A 195 -0.25 12.26 8.93
N PHE A 196 -0.22 10.92 8.99
CA PHE A 196 0.05 10.11 10.16
C PHE A 196 0.63 8.75 9.76
N TRP A 197 1.41 8.11 10.64
CA TRP A 197 2.00 6.80 10.40
C TRP A 197 1.12 5.66 10.90
N ILE A 198 0.60 5.74 12.13
CA ILE A 198 -0.08 4.61 12.78
C ILE A 198 -1.58 4.84 12.94
N SER A 199 -1.98 6.00 13.47
CA SER A 199 -3.39 6.27 13.79
C SER A 199 -3.79 7.65 13.29
N PRO A 200 -5.02 7.80 12.74
CA PRO A 200 -5.52 9.11 12.34
C PRO A 200 -5.51 10.09 13.52
N PRO A 201 -5.20 11.37 13.29
CA PRO A 201 -5.39 12.40 14.31
C PRO A 201 -6.86 12.39 14.77
N ALA A 202 -7.09 12.56 16.07
CA ALA A 202 -8.44 12.71 16.60
C ALA A 202 -9.19 13.80 15.83
N ALA A 203 -10.41 13.50 15.39
CA ALA A 203 -11.25 14.49 14.72
C ALA A 203 -11.42 15.71 15.62
N LYS A 204 -11.27 16.92 15.06
CA LYS A 204 -11.60 18.13 15.82
C LYS A 204 -13.09 18.06 16.18
N PRO A 205 -13.47 18.38 17.44
CA PRO A 205 -14.87 18.46 17.81
C PRO A 205 -15.59 19.41 16.85
N VAL A 206 -16.65 18.93 16.20
CA VAL A 206 -17.53 19.81 15.43
C VAL A 206 -18.26 20.66 16.47
N LEU A 207 -17.86 21.92 16.60
CA LEU A 207 -18.61 22.86 17.42
C LEU A 207 -20.06 22.90 16.90
N PRO A 208 -21.08 22.86 17.77
CA PRO A 208 -22.46 22.98 17.34
C PRO A 208 -22.59 24.23 16.47
N GLN A 209 -23.09 24.07 15.24
CA GLN A 209 -23.43 25.23 14.42
C GLN A 209 -24.53 25.98 15.18
N ALA A 210 -24.25 27.22 15.59
CA ALA A 210 -25.26 28.08 16.15
C ALA A 210 -26.39 28.21 15.11
N SER A 211 -27.57 27.69 15.43
CA SER A 211 -28.78 27.90 14.65
C SER A 211 -29.00 29.41 14.53
N LYS A 212 -28.95 29.93 13.31
CA LYS A 212 -29.41 31.29 13.01
C LYS A 212 -30.93 31.32 12.91
#